data_AF-A0A164XU28-F1
#
_entry.id   AF-A0A164XU28-F1
#
_cell.length_a   1.000
_cell.length_b   1.000
_cell.length_c   1.000
_cell.angle_alpha   90.00
_cell.angle_beta   90.00
_cell.angle_gamma   90.00
#
_symmetry.space_group_name_H-M   'P 1'
#
loop_
_entity.id
_entity.type
_entity.pdbx_description
1 polymer ?
#
loop_
_entity_poly.entity_id
_entity_poly.type
_entity_poly.pdbx_seq_one_letter_code
_entity_poly.pdbx_strand_id
1 'polypeptide(L)'
;MDVKSPQNTSLEGSNVTASELVEQSTVKKDSSNAENSENKSSEPEQPWEIWVREAIALRSKPRVLILSPTVKPGCNNPHCPSTGDITLHNCPTCDLVPYCSDHCENADQKKHHMFCQLQQNSPPDLKGYAMKKETRIWPQKEEEEDDDDDDDRWLKELKFKIIAPEGQEIGKIEINIVNRRKIRSGFFGELDSMSRDLASLATLFDTRGRFLSKIASAGKACWTQTEIDGGRLVHLIEMEINREHRCKGIGSWAIPRLFLFPELKKQSFMFVWPGVLTHELPPPVNGPFAPMTPSELRFRDEVELRIIKFYRRVGFRRVGNTALFCFAKNPAHPSRAIPADQDAAYVLTPESRLDNLEERAEAEMYGRAVY
;
A
#
# COMPACT_ATOMS: atom_id res chain seq x y z
N MET A 1 -54.50 42.30 26.77
CA MET A 1 -53.65 41.10 26.88
C MET A 1 -52.23 41.57 26.66
N ASP A 2 -51.54 41.87 27.77
CA ASP A 2 -50.21 42.46 27.81
C ASP A 2 -49.14 41.42 27.49
N VAL A 3 -48.30 41.71 26.51
CA VAL A 3 -47.13 40.91 26.16
C VAL A 3 -45.89 41.64 26.67
N LYS A 4 -45.28 41.13 27.74
CA LYS A 4 -43.99 41.59 28.28
C LYS A 4 -42.84 40.80 27.64
N SER A 5 -41.86 41.53 27.12
CA SER A 5 -40.54 41.03 26.70
C SER A 5 -39.69 40.56 27.90
N PRO A 6 -38.80 39.58 27.74
CA PRO A 6 -37.77 39.28 28.72
C PRO A 6 -36.45 40.03 28.44
N GLN A 7 -35.85 40.51 29.53
CA GLN A 7 -34.58 41.23 29.58
C GLN A 7 -33.38 40.28 29.66
N ASN A 8 -32.28 40.74 29.07
CA ASN A 8 -30.90 40.24 29.22
C ASN A 8 -30.42 40.30 30.68
N THR A 9 -29.73 39.26 31.13
CA THR A 9 -28.82 39.32 32.28
C THR A 9 -27.44 38.81 31.89
N SER A 10 -26.48 39.72 32.00
CA SER A 10 -25.04 39.50 31.97
C SER A 10 -24.59 38.98 33.34
N LEU A 11 -23.71 37.97 33.37
CA LEU A 11 -22.98 37.58 34.57
C LEU A 11 -21.50 37.39 34.22
N GLU A 12 -20.72 38.34 34.70
CA GLU A 12 -19.27 38.28 34.87
C GLU A 12 -18.90 37.24 35.95
N GLY A 13 -17.71 36.66 35.86
CA GLY A 13 -17.15 35.92 36.99
C GLY A 13 -15.90 35.10 36.70
N SER A 14 -14.77 35.64 37.17
CA SER A 14 -13.73 34.92 37.93
C SER A 14 -12.51 34.36 37.18
N ASN A 15 -11.45 35.18 37.23
CA ASN A 15 -10.05 34.78 37.15
C ASN A 15 -9.64 33.89 38.34
N VAL A 16 -8.89 32.82 38.09
CA VAL A 16 -8.10 32.12 39.11
C VAL A 16 -6.68 31.94 38.61
N THR A 17 -5.75 32.53 39.36
CA THR A 17 -4.29 32.46 39.25
C THR A 17 -3.78 31.10 39.72
N ALA A 18 -2.86 30.49 38.97
CA ALA A 18 -2.10 29.31 39.39
C ALA A 18 -0.72 29.75 39.90
N SER A 19 -0.45 29.48 41.18
CA SER A 19 0.84 29.69 41.83
C SER A 19 1.76 28.47 41.67
N GLU A 20 3.03 28.80 41.44
CA GLU A 20 4.26 28.08 41.80
C GLU A 20 4.15 27.01 42.89
N LEU A 21 4.81 25.87 42.66
CA LEU A 21 5.53 25.14 43.70
C LEU A 21 6.77 24.45 43.10
N VAL A 22 7.91 25.00 43.50
CA VAL A 22 9.27 24.45 43.39
C VAL A 22 9.47 23.55 44.61
N GLU A 23 9.90 22.30 44.42
CA GLU A 23 10.61 21.56 45.47
C GLU A 23 11.76 20.73 44.88
N GLN A 24 12.95 21.05 45.37
CA GLN A 24 14.19 20.31 45.21
C GLN A 24 14.42 19.39 46.42
N SER A 25 15.46 18.55 46.30
CA SER A 25 16.12 17.74 47.35
C SER A 25 15.68 16.27 47.37
N THR A 26 16.52 15.25 47.61
CA THR A 26 17.89 15.18 48.11
C THR A 26 18.57 13.88 47.67
N VAL A 27 19.91 13.95 47.71
CA VAL A 27 20.96 12.93 47.56
C VAL A 27 20.74 11.66 48.41
N LYS A 28 21.12 10.48 47.87
CA LYS A 28 21.89 9.44 48.59
C LYS A 28 22.67 8.55 47.60
N LYS A 29 24.00 8.71 47.64
CA LYS A 29 25.00 7.73 47.22
C LYS A 29 25.08 6.66 48.31
N ASP A 30 25.19 5.40 47.94
CA ASP A 30 26.01 4.44 48.68
C ASP A 30 26.54 3.35 47.74
N SER A 31 27.80 3.03 47.96
CA SER A 31 28.65 2.09 47.25
C SER A 31 28.53 0.69 47.86
N SER A 32 28.69 -0.39 47.08
CA SER A 32 29.53 -1.54 47.49
C SER A 32 29.66 -2.60 46.39
N ASN A 33 30.87 -3.14 46.34
CA ASN A 33 31.43 -4.19 45.50
C ASN A 33 30.71 -5.54 45.60
N ALA A 34 30.83 -6.38 44.56
CA ALA A 34 31.35 -7.75 44.71
C ALA A 34 31.67 -8.38 43.34
N GLU A 35 32.87 -8.97 43.29
CA GLU A 35 33.41 -9.82 42.24
C GLU A 35 32.71 -11.19 42.20
N ASN A 36 32.55 -11.78 41.00
CA ASN A 36 32.52 -13.23 40.77
C ASN A 36 32.61 -13.47 39.25
N SER A 37 33.78 -13.83 38.75
CA SER A 37 34.36 -15.19 38.68
C SER A 37 33.77 -16.01 37.53
N GLU A 38 34.70 -16.37 36.65
CA GLU A 38 34.53 -17.03 35.37
C GLU A 38 34.10 -18.49 35.55
N ASN A 39 33.14 -18.95 34.75
CA ASN A 39 33.00 -20.37 34.43
C ASN A 39 32.35 -20.51 33.06
N LYS A 40 33.18 -20.55 32.00
CA LYS A 40 32.76 -20.91 30.64
C LYS A 40 32.87 -22.41 30.51
N SER A 41 31.74 -23.12 30.63
CA SER A 41 31.63 -24.50 30.17
C SER A 41 31.48 -24.51 28.65
N SER A 42 32.39 -25.21 27.98
CA SER A 42 32.33 -25.51 26.55
C SER A 42 31.21 -26.52 26.29
N GLU A 43 30.08 -26.06 25.75
CA GLU A 43 29.05 -26.91 25.15
C GLU A 43 29.52 -27.38 23.76
N PRO A 44 29.21 -28.64 23.36
CA PRO A 44 29.54 -29.14 22.04
C PRO A 44 28.66 -28.47 20.95
N GLU A 45 29.30 -28.03 19.87
CA GLU A 45 28.67 -27.41 18.70
C GLU A 45 27.53 -28.30 18.15
N GLN A 46 26.36 -27.69 17.93
CA GLN A 46 25.18 -28.39 17.41
C GLN A 46 25.27 -28.58 15.88
N PRO A 47 24.85 -29.74 15.33
CA PRO A 47 25.04 -30.12 13.93
C PRO A 47 24.48 -29.18 12.84
N TRP A 48 23.61 -28.24 13.20
CA TRP A 48 23.00 -27.31 12.25
C TRP A 48 23.91 -26.11 11.91
N GLU A 49 24.94 -25.79 12.70
CA GLU A 49 25.89 -24.71 12.39
C GLU A 49 26.84 -25.07 11.22
N ILE A 50 27.03 -26.36 10.94
CA ILE A 50 27.83 -26.85 9.80
C ILE A 50 27.09 -26.62 8.47
N TRP A 51 25.76 -26.76 8.46
CA TRP A 51 24.94 -26.57 7.25
C TRP A 51 24.82 -25.09 6.82
N VAL A 52 24.90 -24.17 7.78
CA VAL A 52 24.87 -22.72 7.50
C VAL A 52 26.15 -22.24 6.81
N ARG A 53 27.29 -22.89 7.07
CA ARG A 53 28.58 -22.55 6.43
C ARG A 53 28.70 -23.07 5.00
N GLU A 54 28.09 -24.22 4.67
CA GLU A 54 28.06 -24.72 3.28
C GLU A 54 27.07 -23.98 2.37
N ALA A 55 25.96 -23.46 2.92
CA ALA A 55 24.99 -22.67 2.14
C ALA A 55 25.53 -21.29 1.69
N ILE A 56 26.56 -20.75 2.35
CA ILE A 56 27.20 -19.48 1.98
C ILE A 56 28.22 -19.67 0.85
N ALA A 57 28.79 -20.87 0.69
CA ALA A 57 29.84 -21.16 -0.30
C ALA A 57 29.34 -21.39 -1.74
N LEU A 58 28.04 -21.56 -1.97
CA LEU A 58 27.47 -21.86 -3.31
C LEU A 58 26.92 -20.65 -4.09
N ARG A 59 27.08 -19.41 -3.58
CA ARG A 59 26.74 -18.20 -4.33
C ARG A 59 27.92 -17.72 -5.19
N SER A 60 28.11 -18.34 -6.34
CA SER A 60 28.93 -17.75 -7.40
C SER A 60 28.38 -18.05 -8.80
N LYS A 61 27.63 -17.07 -9.33
CA LYS A 61 27.68 -16.57 -10.71
C LYS A 61 26.72 -15.37 -10.85
N PRO A 62 27.19 -14.19 -11.30
CA PRO A 62 26.29 -13.06 -11.56
C PRO A 62 25.36 -13.40 -12.74
N ARG A 63 24.04 -13.28 -12.52
CA ARG A 63 23.03 -13.42 -13.57
C ARG A 63 22.89 -12.09 -14.30
N VAL A 64 23.24 -12.08 -15.59
CA VAL A 64 22.93 -10.98 -16.50
C VAL A 64 21.44 -11.09 -16.86
N LEU A 65 20.63 -10.15 -16.39
CA LEU A 65 19.22 -10.04 -16.77
C LEU A 65 19.08 -9.21 -18.04
N ILE A 66 18.54 -9.82 -19.10
CA ILE A 66 18.16 -9.13 -20.34
C ILE A 66 16.77 -8.49 -20.11
N LEU A 67 16.73 -7.17 -19.97
CA LEU A 67 15.49 -6.38 -19.87
C LEU A 67 15.12 -5.78 -21.24
N SER A 68 13.81 -5.57 -21.47
CA SER A 68 13.18 -5.14 -22.72
C SER A 68 13.76 -3.83 -23.33
N PRO A 69 13.64 -3.60 -24.66
CA PRO A 69 14.64 -2.83 -25.41
C PRO A 69 14.50 -1.29 -25.46
N THR A 70 13.59 -0.64 -24.74
CA THR A 70 13.26 0.77 -25.07
C THR A 70 13.81 1.84 -24.13
N VAL A 71 14.49 1.49 -23.03
CA VAL A 71 15.30 2.44 -22.24
C VAL A 71 16.49 1.65 -21.70
N LYS A 72 17.72 2.01 -22.09
CA LYS A 72 18.92 1.42 -21.45
C LYS A 72 18.84 1.78 -19.97
N PRO A 73 18.82 0.79 -19.05
CA PRO A 73 18.82 1.11 -17.62
C PRO A 73 20.05 1.95 -17.33
N GLY A 74 19.84 3.12 -16.71
CA GLY A 74 20.92 3.98 -16.22
C GLY A 74 21.31 3.58 -14.80
N CYS A 75 22.47 4.05 -14.34
CA CYS A 75 22.82 3.93 -12.92
C CYS A 75 21.78 4.67 -12.07
N ASN A 76 21.35 4.06 -10.97
CA ASN A 76 20.32 4.65 -10.11
C ASN A 76 20.84 5.80 -9.23
N ASN A 77 22.16 5.99 -9.13
CA ASN A 77 22.72 7.14 -8.43
C ASN A 77 22.44 8.43 -9.25
N PRO A 78 21.68 9.41 -8.73
CA PRO A 78 21.34 10.63 -9.45
C PRO A 78 22.55 11.52 -9.75
N HIS A 79 23.68 11.30 -9.08
CA HIS A 79 24.94 12.02 -9.31
C HIS A 79 25.98 11.17 -10.05
N CYS A 80 25.53 10.13 -10.76
CA CYS A 80 26.43 9.30 -11.54
C CYS A 80 27.04 10.13 -12.70
N PRO A 81 28.37 10.32 -12.78
CA PRO A 81 29.01 11.09 -13.85
C PRO A 81 29.05 10.36 -15.19
N SER A 82 28.60 9.11 -15.19
CA SER A 82 28.63 8.16 -16.28
C SER A 82 27.67 8.50 -17.42
N THR A 83 28.20 8.86 -18.59
CA THR A 83 27.41 9.16 -19.80
C THR A 83 27.60 8.13 -20.93
N GLY A 84 28.23 6.99 -20.67
CA GLY A 84 28.59 5.98 -21.68
C GLY A 84 27.91 4.62 -21.53
N ASP A 85 28.24 3.68 -22.42
CA ASP A 85 27.88 2.27 -22.31
C ASP A 85 28.63 1.64 -21.14
N ILE A 86 27.95 1.41 -20.02
CA ILE A 86 28.55 0.90 -18.80
C ILE A 86 27.81 -0.34 -18.35
N THR A 87 28.57 -1.36 -17.97
CA THR A 87 28.05 -2.57 -17.37
C THR A 87 27.48 -2.24 -15.99
N LEU A 88 26.19 -2.44 -15.82
CA LEU A 88 25.52 -2.30 -14.54
C LEU A 88 25.58 -3.63 -13.78
N HIS A 89 25.81 -3.54 -12.47
CA HIS A 89 25.55 -4.62 -11.53
C HIS A 89 24.40 -4.23 -10.61
N ASN A 90 23.64 -5.19 -10.11
CA ASN A 90 22.59 -4.91 -9.15
C ASN A 90 23.16 -4.88 -7.74
N CYS A 91 22.53 -4.12 -6.84
CA CYS A 91 22.81 -4.22 -5.41
C CYS A 91 22.82 -5.70 -4.97
N PRO A 92 23.89 -6.21 -4.33
CA PRO A 92 24.00 -7.61 -3.93
C PRO A 92 22.96 -8.02 -2.88
N THR A 93 22.36 -7.03 -2.23
CA THR A 93 21.34 -7.20 -1.22
C THR A 93 19.96 -7.33 -1.91
N CYS A 94 19.40 -6.30 -2.54
CA CYS A 94 18.04 -6.43 -3.09
C CYS A 94 17.94 -6.99 -4.52
N ASP A 95 19.03 -7.05 -5.30
CA ASP A 95 19.04 -7.44 -6.73
C ASP A 95 18.06 -6.64 -7.63
N LEU A 96 17.69 -5.42 -7.21
CA LEU A 96 16.69 -4.60 -7.92
C LEU A 96 17.23 -3.28 -8.45
N VAL A 97 18.28 -2.73 -7.83
CA VAL A 97 18.76 -1.41 -8.16
C VAL A 97 20.11 -1.53 -8.86
N PRO A 98 20.21 -1.10 -10.13
CA PRO A 98 21.44 -1.18 -10.89
C PRO A 98 22.38 -0.02 -10.59
N TYR A 99 23.65 -0.34 -10.40
CA TYR A 99 24.75 0.59 -10.20
C TYR A 99 25.86 0.32 -11.22
N CYS A 100 26.52 1.38 -11.66
CA CYS A 100 27.67 1.27 -12.57
C CYS A 100 29.00 1.03 -11.82
N SER A 101 29.01 1.20 -10.50
CA SER A 101 30.18 1.08 -9.63
C SER A 101 29.74 0.99 -8.17
N ASP A 102 30.56 0.37 -7.33
CA ASP A 102 30.39 0.32 -5.88
C ASP A 102 30.34 1.72 -5.27
N HIS A 103 31.03 2.70 -5.88
CA HIS A 103 30.96 4.09 -5.45
C HIS A 103 29.55 4.68 -5.61
N CYS A 104 28.88 4.40 -6.73
CA CYS A 104 27.51 4.83 -6.96
C CYS A 104 26.52 4.09 -6.06
N GLU A 105 26.75 2.81 -5.80
CA GLU A 105 25.98 2.06 -4.81
C GLU A 105 26.11 2.70 -3.42
N ASN A 106 27.35 2.92 -2.95
CA ASN A 106 27.62 3.51 -1.63
C ASN A 106 27.06 4.93 -1.50
N ALA A 107 27.12 5.74 -2.56
CA ALA A 107 26.57 7.09 -2.59
C ALA A 107 25.03 7.09 -2.48
N ASP A 108 24.37 6.14 -3.15
CA ASP A 108 22.92 5.97 -3.08
C ASP A 108 22.48 5.13 -1.86
N GLN A 109 23.42 4.48 -1.18
CA GLN A 109 23.15 3.48 -0.14
C GLN A 109 22.21 4.00 0.93
N LYS A 110 22.31 5.25 1.40
CA LYS A 110 21.38 5.75 2.42
C LYS A 110 19.92 5.80 1.94
N LYS A 111 19.69 6.16 0.68
CA LYS A 111 18.34 6.24 0.08
C LYS A 111 17.84 4.86 -0.33
N HIS A 112 18.73 4.09 -0.94
CA HIS A 112 18.51 2.73 -1.39
C HIS A 112 18.25 1.75 -0.24
N HIS A 113 19.07 1.82 0.81
CA HIS A 113 19.07 0.91 1.95
C HIS A 113 17.73 0.86 2.67
N MET A 114 16.98 1.96 2.71
CA MET A 114 15.63 1.96 3.27
C MET A 114 14.70 0.97 2.53
N PHE A 115 14.81 0.86 1.21
CA PHE A 115 14.04 -0.10 0.42
C PHE A 115 14.70 -1.47 0.33
N CYS A 116 16.02 -1.49 0.32
CA CYS A 116 16.81 -2.72 0.36
C CYS A 116 16.55 -3.53 1.63
N GLN A 117 16.49 -2.84 2.78
CA GLN A 117 16.12 -3.44 4.07
C GLN A 117 14.69 -3.95 4.07
N LEU A 118 13.75 -3.23 3.46
CA LEU A 118 12.36 -3.72 3.33
C LEU A 118 12.29 -5.07 2.60
N GLN A 119 13.25 -5.40 1.73
CA GLN A 119 13.25 -6.67 1.00
C GLN A 119 13.94 -7.82 1.72
N GLN A 120 15.04 -7.56 2.42
CA GLN A 120 15.83 -8.63 3.05
C GLN A 120 15.61 -8.79 4.55
N ASN A 121 15.27 -7.71 5.26
CA ASN A 121 15.09 -7.72 6.69
C ASN A 121 13.65 -7.36 7.00
N SER A 122 12.82 -8.36 7.30
CA SER A 122 11.63 -8.07 8.10
C SER A 122 12.11 -7.29 9.33
N PRO A 123 11.40 -6.20 9.72
CA PRO A 123 11.61 -5.59 11.03
C PRO A 123 11.73 -6.68 12.09
N PRO A 124 12.56 -6.50 13.15
CA PRO A 124 12.75 -7.54 14.16
C PRO A 124 11.44 -8.18 14.64
N ASP A 125 10.42 -7.35 14.84
CA ASP A 125 9.07 -7.74 15.30
C ASP A 125 8.23 -8.52 14.26
N LEU A 126 8.67 -8.52 13.00
CA LEU A 126 8.02 -9.21 11.87
C LEU A 126 8.90 -10.35 11.31
N LYS A 127 9.94 -10.76 12.04
CA LYS A 127 10.71 -11.95 11.70
C LYS A 127 9.81 -13.18 11.73
N GLY A 128 9.90 -14.04 10.71
CA GLY A 128 9.10 -15.26 10.58
C GLY A 128 7.74 -15.09 9.89
N TYR A 129 7.26 -13.86 9.73
CA TYR A 129 6.07 -13.62 8.90
C TYR A 129 6.40 -13.93 7.44
N ALA A 130 5.45 -14.58 6.75
CA ALA A 130 5.57 -14.94 5.35
C ALA A 130 4.35 -14.47 4.56
N MET A 131 4.54 -14.25 3.27
CA MET A 131 3.45 -14.01 2.33
C MET A 131 3.49 -15.11 1.28
N LYS A 132 2.37 -15.82 1.10
CA LYS A 132 2.24 -16.93 0.16
C LYS A 132 1.21 -16.58 -0.89
N LYS A 133 1.56 -16.74 -2.17
CA LYS A 133 0.59 -16.66 -3.25
C LYS A 133 -0.33 -17.89 -3.16
N GLU A 134 -1.63 -17.67 -3.19
CA GLU A 134 -2.62 -18.73 -3.27
C GLU A 134 -2.74 -19.19 -4.72
N THR A 135 -2.41 -20.45 -4.97
CA THR A 135 -2.65 -21.11 -6.26
C THR A 135 -4.11 -21.53 -6.29
N ARG A 136 -4.93 -20.83 -7.07
CA ARG A 136 -6.33 -21.20 -7.29
C ARG A 136 -6.33 -22.49 -8.11
N ILE A 137 -6.49 -23.63 -7.43
CA ILE A 137 -6.88 -24.88 -8.08
C ILE A 137 -8.36 -24.70 -8.39
N TRP A 138 -8.66 -24.06 -9.51
CA TRP A 138 -10.00 -24.21 -10.06
C TRP A 138 -10.18 -25.72 -10.30
N PRO A 139 -11.30 -26.34 -9.88
CA PRO A 139 -11.62 -27.66 -10.36
C PRO A 139 -11.62 -27.55 -11.88
N GLN A 140 -10.56 -28.06 -12.50
CA GLN A 140 -10.46 -28.13 -13.94
C GLN A 140 -11.70 -28.90 -14.36
N LYS A 141 -12.69 -28.21 -14.94
CA LYS A 141 -13.43 -28.88 -15.99
C LYS A 141 -12.33 -29.32 -16.95
N GLU A 142 -12.30 -30.61 -17.25
CA GLU A 142 -11.41 -31.26 -18.23
C GLU A 142 -11.69 -30.70 -19.63
N GLU A 143 -11.64 -29.38 -19.79
CA GLU A 143 -11.59 -28.69 -21.06
C GLU A 143 -10.14 -28.84 -21.51
N GLU A 144 -9.99 -29.54 -22.63
CA GLU A 144 -8.74 -30.01 -23.22
C GLU A 144 -7.66 -28.91 -23.18
N GLU A 145 -6.46 -29.32 -22.75
CA GLU A 145 -5.26 -28.48 -22.65
C GLU A 145 -4.83 -27.99 -24.04
N ASP A 146 -5.53 -27.01 -24.58
CA ASP A 146 -4.92 -26.09 -25.53
C ASP A 146 -3.90 -25.28 -24.72
N ASP A 147 -2.61 -25.55 -24.97
CA ASP A 147 -1.40 -24.90 -24.44
C ASP A 147 -1.34 -23.37 -24.75
N ASP A 148 -2.49 -22.71 -24.86
CA ASP A 148 -2.63 -21.28 -25.07
C ASP A 148 -2.26 -20.55 -23.76
N ASP A 149 -1.01 -20.08 -23.74
CA ASP A 149 -0.39 -19.18 -22.77
C ASP A 149 -1.38 -18.42 -21.88
N ASP A 150 -1.40 -18.76 -20.58
CA ASP A 150 -2.08 -18.04 -19.47
C ASP A 150 -1.86 -16.50 -19.47
N ASP A 151 -0.91 -16.01 -20.28
CA ASP A 151 -0.61 -14.61 -20.55
C ASP A 151 -1.59 -13.91 -21.51
N ASP A 152 -2.56 -14.61 -22.10
CA ASP A 152 -3.51 -14.04 -23.05
C ASP A 152 -4.74 -13.36 -22.43
N ARG A 153 -5.01 -13.61 -21.14
CA ARG A 153 -6.11 -12.93 -20.45
C ARG A 153 -5.79 -11.46 -20.21
N TRP A 154 -6.79 -10.60 -20.44
CA TRP A 154 -6.66 -9.16 -20.17
C TRP A 154 -6.69 -8.85 -18.67
N LEU A 155 -7.29 -9.71 -17.86
CA LEU A 155 -7.37 -9.60 -16.40
C LEU A 155 -6.80 -10.86 -15.74
N LYS A 156 -5.87 -10.66 -14.79
CA LYS A 156 -5.31 -11.73 -13.95
C LYS A 156 -5.51 -11.39 -12.49
N GLU A 157 -6.19 -12.28 -11.77
CA GLU A 157 -6.41 -12.16 -10.33
C GLU A 157 -5.28 -12.89 -9.57
N LEU A 158 -4.76 -12.26 -8.52
CA LEU A 158 -3.78 -12.84 -7.61
C LEU A 158 -4.30 -12.71 -6.18
N LYS A 159 -4.24 -13.80 -5.42
CA LYS A 159 -4.56 -13.82 -4.00
C LYS A 159 -3.32 -14.19 -3.20
N PHE A 160 -3.12 -13.53 -2.08
CA PHE A 160 -2.01 -13.77 -1.19
C PHE A 160 -2.51 -13.95 0.24
N LYS A 161 -1.89 -14.88 0.95
CA LYS A 161 -2.08 -15.12 2.38
C LYS A 161 -0.91 -14.58 3.15
N ILE A 162 -1.19 -13.91 4.26
CA ILE A 162 -0.18 -13.48 5.23
C ILE A 162 -0.18 -14.49 6.36
N ILE A 163 0.97 -15.13 6.55
CA ILE A 163 1.16 -16.23 7.48
C ILE A 163 2.05 -15.75 8.63
N ALA A 164 1.58 -15.91 9.86
CA ALA A 164 2.35 -15.63 11.07
C ALA A 164 3.49 -16.66 11.26
N PRO A 165 4.49 -16.39 12.12
CA PRO A 165 5.58 -17.34 12.41
C PRO A 165 5.09 -18.73 12.84
N GLU A 166 3.95 -18.80 13.52
CA GLU A 166 3.31 -20.03 14.01
C GLU A 166 2.60 -20.82 12.89
N GLY A 167 2.56 -20.30 11.66
CA GLY A 167 1.90 -20.91 10.51
C GLY A 167 0.42 -20.54 10.34
N GLN A 168 -0.14 -19.73 11.25
CA GLN A 168 -1.52 -19.25 11.18
C GLN A 168 -1.70 -18.21 10.06
N GLU A 169 -2.80 -18.32 9.32
CA GLU A 169 -3.24 -17.26 8.40
C GLU A 169 -3.84 -16.09 9.20
N ILE A 170 -3.25 -14.91 9.04
CA ILE A 170 -3.60 -13.71 9.81
C ILE A 170 -4.07 -12.55 8.94
N GLY A 171 -4.20 -12.78 7.64
CA GLY A 171 -4.63 -11.77 6.68
C GLY A 171 -4.50 -12.25 5.25
N LYS A 172 -5.12 -11.50 4.36
CA LYS A 172 -5.16 -11.77 2.92
C LYS A 172 -5.02 -10.48 2.10
N ILE A 173 -4.54 -10.62 0.87
CA ILE A 173 -4.40 -9.55 -0.11
C ILE A 173 -4.92 -10.05 -1.46
N GLU A 174 -5.83 -9.30 -2.08
CA GLU A 174 -6.35 -9.57 -3.43
C GLU A 174 -5.93 -8.47 -4.41
N ILE A 175 -5.41 -8.87 -5.57
CA ILE A 175 -4.85 -7.96 -6.58
C ILE A 175 -5.32 -8.36 -7.96
N ASN A 176 -5.68 -7.36 -8.76
CA ASN A 176 -5.95 -7.50 -10.17
C ASN A 176 -4.80 -6.91 -11.01
N ILE A 177 -4.33 -7.67 -12.00
CA ILE A 177 -3.39 -7.18 -13.02
C ILE A 177 -4.16 -7.05 -14.33
N VAL A 178 -4.27 -5.82 -14.82
CA VAL A 178 -4.97 -5.46 -16.05
C VAL A 178 -3.97 -5.24 -17.19
N ASN A 179 -4.00 -6.09 -18.19
CA ASN A 179 -3.30 -5.94 -19.46
C ASN A 179 -4.16 -5.15 -20.46
N ARG A 180 -4.07 -3.83 -20.38
CA ARG A 180 -4.83 -2.90 -21.22
C ARG A 180 -4.75 -3.18 -22.72
N ARG A 181 -3.61 -3.69 -23.20
CA ARG A 181 -3.38 -3.96 -24.62
C ARG A 181 -4.24 -5.11 -25.16
N LYS A 182 -4.78 -5.96 -24.28
CA LYS A 182 -5.61 -7.10 -24.63
C LYS A 182 -7.12 -6.78 -24.57
N ILE A 183 -7.50 -5.60 -24.09
CA ILE A 183 -8.90 -5.15 -24.05
C ILE A 183 -9.34 -4.67 -25.44
N ARG A 184 -10.39 -5.27 -26.01
CA ARG A 184 -10.84 -5.00 -27.39
C ARG A 184 -12.16 -4.23 -27.48
N SER A 185 -13.08 -4.48 -26.56
CA SER A 185 -14.48 -4.02 -26.53
C SER A 185 -14.68 -2.61 -25.94
N GLY A 186 -13.59 -1.96 -25.53
CA GLY A 186 -13.59 -0.66 -24.87
C GLY A 186 -13.11 -0.77 -23.44
N PHE A 187 -12.18 0.11 -23.05
CA PHE A 187 -11.48 -0.01 -21.78
C PHE A 187 -12.41 0.10 -20.56
N PHE A 188 -13.30 1.10 -20.57
CA PHE A 188 -14.21 1.35 -19.46
C PHE A 188 -15.23 0.23 -19.28
N GLY A 189 -15.91 -0.17 -20.36
CA GLY A 189 -16.99 -1.18 -20.29
C GLY A 189 -16.50 -2.54 -19.78
N GLU A 190 -15.30 -2.97 -20.20
CA GLU A 190 -14.72 -4.22 -19.68
C GLU A 190 -14.41 -4.14 -18.18
N LEU A 191 -13.79 -3.06 -17.71
CA LEU A 191 -13.48 -2.90 -16.29
C LEU A 191 -14.75 -2.75 -15.43
N ASP A 192 -15.72 -1.99 -15.91
CA ASP A 192 -17.00 -1.75 -15.24
C ASP A 192 -17.82 -3.03 -15.07
N SER A 193 -17.85 -3.87 -16.11
CA SER A 193 -18.54 -5.16 -16.07
C SER A 193 -17.96 -6.16 -15.05
N MET A 194 -16.69 -5.99 -14.67
CA MET A 194 -16.00 -6.91 -13.75
C MET A 194 -16.22 -6.55 -12.28
N SER A 195 -16.06 -5.28 -11.90
CA SER A 195 -16.33 -4.83 -10.53
C SER A 195 -16.43 -3.31 -10.41
N ARG A 196 -17.14 -2.83 -9.37
CA ARG A 196 -17.23 -1.40 -9.01
C ARG A 196 -15.85 -0.76 -8.76
N ASP A 197 -14.91 -1.52 -8.22
CA ASP A 197 -13.55 -1.04 -7.93
C ASP A 197 -12.75 -0.84 -9.22
N LEU A 198 -12.88 -1.76 -10.19
CA LEU A 198 -12.30 -1.62 -11.51
C LEU A 198 -12.98 -0.51 -12.33
N ALA A 199 -14.30 -0.35 -12.22
CA ALA A 199 -15.04 0.78 -12.78
C ALA A 199 -14.45 2.11 -12.28
N SER A 200 -14.25 2.21 -10.96
CA SER A 200 -13.64 3.38 -10.34
C SER A 200 -12.23 3.62 -10.89
N LEU A 201 -11.40 2.59 -11.01
CA LEU A 201 -10.08 2.69 -11.65
C LEU A 201 -10.16 3.18 -13.09
N ALA A 202 -11.14 2.71 -13.86
CA ALA A 202 -11.31 3.08 -15.27
C ALA A 202 -11.55 4.58 -15.47
N THR A 203 -12.11 5.27 -14.47
CA THR A 203 -12.31 6.73 -14.50
C THR A 203 -11.01 7.53 -14.62
N LEU A 204 -9.85 6.92 -14.34
CA LEU A 204 -8.54 7.54 -14.51
C LEU A 204 -8.10 7.64 -15.98
N PHE A 205 -8.78 6.93 -16.88
CA PHE A 205 -8.35 6.71 -18.25
C PHE A 205 -9.41 7.15 -19.26
N ASP A 206 -8.97 7.40 -20.50
CA ASP A 206 -9.88 7.58 -21.63
C ASP A 206 -10.46 6.23 -22.10
N THR A 207 -11.34 6.27 -23.10
CA THR A 207 -11.98 5.07 -23.67
C THR A 207 -10.99 4.08 -24.29
N ARG A 208 -9.74 4.52 -24.56
CA ARG A 208 -8.64 3.71 -25.08
C ARG A 208 -7.68 3.24 -23.99
N GLY A 209 -7.99 3.48 -22.72
CA GLY A 209 -7.15 3.09 -21.59
C GLY A 209 -5.90 3.95 -21.40
N ARG A 210 -5.87 5.17 -21.95
CA ARG A 210 -4.77 6.12 -21.76
C ARG A 210 -5.05 7.06 -20.60
N PHE A 211 -4.04 7.32 -19.78
CA PHE A 211 -4.19 8.14 -18.59
C PHE A 211 -4.60 9.56 -18.95
N LEU A 212 -5.64 10.08 -18.29
CA LEU A 212 -6.23 11.38 -18.64
C LEU A 212 -5.30 12.53 -18.26
N SER A 213 -5.00 13.40 -19.22
CA SER A 213 -4.15 14.59 -18.99
C SER A 213 -4.69 15.51 -17.89
N LYS A 214 -6.02 15.68 -17.81
CA LYS A 214 -6.68 16.46 -16.75
C LYS A 214 -6.40 15.91 -15.34
N ILE A 215 -6.21 14.60 -15.21
CA ILE A 215 -5.89 13.95 -13.93
C ILE A 215 -4.39 14.08 -13.65
N ALA A 216 -3.55 13.90 -14.67
CA ALA A 216 -2.10 14.08 -14.58
C ALA A 216 -1.72 15.49 -14.11
N SER A 217 -2.42 16.53 -14.55
CA SER A 217 -2.20 17.92 -14.14
C SER A 217 -2.88 18.32 -12.82
N ALA A 218 -3.72 17.46 -12.26
CA ALA A 218 -4.49 17.75 -11.05
C ALA A 218 -3.72 17.39 -9.76
N GLY A 219 -4.25 17.83 -8.61
CA GLY A 219 -3.69 17.54 -7.30
C GLY A 219 -2.26 18.01 -7.12
N LYS A 220 -1.33 17.07 -6.97
CA LYS A 220 0.12 17.35 -6.83
C LYS A 220 0.89 17.22 -8.15
N ALA A 221 0.21 16.88 -9.25
CA ALA A 221 0.78 16.70 -10.57
C ALA A 221 2.06 15.83 -10.61
N CYS A 222 2.13 14.84 -9.71
CA CYS A 222 3.30 13.95 -9.57
C CYS A 222 3.18 12.67 -10.38
N TRP A 223 2.12 12.52 -11.18
CA TRP A 223 1.83 11.37 -12.03
C TRP A 223 1.78 11.83 -13.49
N THR A 224 2.58 11.22 -14.33
CA THR A 224 2.68 11.57 -15.75
C THR A 224 1.95 10.55 -16.61
N GLN A 225 1.46 11.01 -17.77
CA GLN A 225 0.81 10.11 -18.71
C GLN A 225 1.78 9.02 -19.21
N THR A 226 3.01 9.40 -19.53
CA THR A 226 4.02 8.49 -20.08
C THR A 226 4.34 7.31 -19.14
N GLU A 227 4.45 7.56 -17.83
CA GLU A 227 4.78 6.47 -16.90
C GLU A 227 3.60 5.57 -16.62
N ILE A 228 2.39 6.13 -16.46
CA ILE A 228 1.19 5.37 -16.15
C ILE A 228 0.72 4.57 -17.37
N ASP A 229 0.88 5.10 -18.59
CA ASP A 229 0.58 4.39 -19.83
C ASP A 229 1.60 3.27 -20.14
N GLY A 230 2.73 3.24 -19.42
CA GLY A 230 3.73 2.20 -19.49
C GLY A 230 3.35 0.95 -18.69
N GLY A 231 2.85 -0.09 -19.37
CA GLY A 231 2.74 -1.44 -18.80
C GLY A 231 1.33 -1.85 -18.35
N ARG A 232 1.28 -2.90 -17.52
CA ARG A 232 0.04 -3.46 -16.96
C ARG A 232 -0.37 -2.62 -15.74
N LEU A 233 -1.67 -2.45 -15.52
CA LEU A 233 -2.16 -1.79 -14.30
C LEU A 233 -2.25 -2.83 -13.20
N VAL A 234 -1.80 -2.50 -11.99
CA VAL A 234 -1.98 -3.34 -10.81
C VAL A 234 -2.96 -2.63 -9.89
N HIS A 235 -4.05 -3.29 -9.53
CA HIS A 235 -5.07 -2.77 -8.64
C HIS A 235 -5.19 -3.65 -7.40
N LEU A 236 -4.90 -3.09 -6.23
CA LEU A 236 -5.12 -3.71 -4.93
C LEU A 236 -6.61 -3.62 -4.61
N ILE A 237 -7.31 -4.76 -4.70
CA ILE A 237 -8.75 -4.86 -4.51
C ILE A 237 -9.06 -4.91 -3.01
N GLU A 238 -8.44 -5.84 -2.31
CA GLU A 238 -8.71 -6.06 -0.88
C GLU A 238 -7.40 -6.29 -0.14
N MET A 239 -7.30 -5.74 1.06
CA MET A 239 -6.28 -6.11 2.04
C MET A 239 -6.94 -6.19 3.41
N GLU A 240 -6.86 -7.37 4.01
CA GLU A 240 -7.42 -7.64 5.32
C GLU A 240 -6.33 -8.18 6.25
N ILE A 241 -6.26 -7.64 7.46
CA ILE A 241 -5.43 -8.16 8.55
C ILE A 241 -6.36 -8.47 9.71
N ASN A 242 -6.27 -9.67 10.27
CA ASN A 242 -7.05 -10.09 11.43
C ASN A 242 -6.91 -9.07 12.56
N ARG A 243 -8.02 -8.76 13.23
CA ARG A 243 -8.12 -7.65 14.20
C ARG A 243 -7.02 -7.69 15.28
N GLU A 244 -6.68 -8.88 15.75
CA GLU A 244 -5.65 -9.16 16.78
C GLU A 244 -4.21 -8.89 16.30
N HIS A 245 -4.01 -8.83 14.98
CA HIS A 245 -2.72 -8.58 14.34
C HIS A 245 -2.61 -7.16 13.76
N ARG A 246 -3.67 -6.34 13.85
CA ARG A 246 -3.64 -4.95 13.39
C ARG A 246 -2.70 -4.10 14.25
N CYS A 247 -2.28 -2.97 13.68
CA CYS A 247 -1.36 -2.00 14.31
C CYS A 247 0.05 -2.54 14.62
N LYS A 248 0.41 -3.74 14.15
CA LYS A 248 1.76 -4.34 14.28
C LYS A 248 2.68 -4.07 13.06
N GLY A 249 2.30 -3.15 12.18
CA GLY A 249 3.08 -2.82 10.97
C GLY A 249 2.97 -3.82 9.82
N ILE A 250 2.17 -4.89 9.95
CA ILE A 250 2.07 -5.99 8.96
C ILE A 250 1.62 -5.50 7.59
N GLY A 251 0.59 -4.66 7.49
CA GLY A 251 0.13 -4.12 6.20
C GLY A 251 1.22 -3.30 5.49
N SER A 252 1.93 -2.44 6.24
CA SER A 252 3.05 -1.66 5.72
C SER A 252 4.22 -2.53 5.25
N TRP A 253 4.41 -3.68 5.89
CA TRP A 253 5.42 -4.68 5.54
C TRP A 253 5.03 -5.50 4.30
N ALA A 254 3.75 -5.84 4.16
CA ALA A 254 3.24 -6.73 3.12
C ALA A 254 3.20 -6.05 1.74
N ILE A 255 2.70 -4.81 1.68
CA ILE A 255 2.52 -4.07 0.42
C ILE A 255 3.80 -4.02 -0.46
N PRO A 256 4.94 -3.50 0.02
CA PRO A 256 6.14 -3.43 -0.82
C PRO A 256 6.68 -4.81 -1.22
N ARG A 257 6.40 -5.85 -0.42
CA ARG A 257 6.79 -7.23 -0.72
C ARG A 257 5.98 -7.84 -1.86
N LEU A 258 4.81 -7.30 -2.20
CA LEU A 258 4.04 -7.79 -3.34
C LEU A 258 4.87 -7.68 -4.64
N PHE A 259 5.71 -6.66 -4.77
CA PHE A 259 6.62 -6.48 -5.91
C PHE A 259 7.78 -7.49 -5.97
N LEU A 260 7.92 -8.39 -4.99
CA LEU A 260 8.86 -9.50 -5.03
C LEU A 260 8.32 -10.69 -5.84
N PHE A 261 7.00 -10.80 -6.00
CA PHE A 261 6.41 -11.88 -6.79
C PHE A 261 6.66 -11.69 -8.29
N PRO A 262 6.93 -12.76 -9.05
CA PRO A 262 7.30 -12.68 -10.46
C PRO A 262 6.35 -11.83 -11.33
N GLU A 263 5.05 -11.94 -11.10
CA GLU A 263 4.00 -11.25 -11.84
C GLU A 263 4.00 -9.73 -11.61
N LEU A 264 4.43 -9.33 -10.42
CA LEU A 264 4.46 -7.94 -9.97
C LEU A 264 5.87 -7.32 -10.06
N LYS A 265 6.92 -8.13 -10.20
CA LYS A 265 8.32 -7.66 -10.24
C LYS A 265 8.56 -6.60 -11.30
N LYS A 266 7.91 -6.72 -12.46
CA LYS A 266 8.05 -5.78 -13.59
C LYS A 266 7.12 -4.56 -13.50
N GLN A 267 6.20 -4.52 -12.54
CA GLN A 267 5.22 -3.45 -12.43
C GLN A 267 5.80 -2.27 -11.63
N SER A 268 5.48 -1.06 -12.08
CA SER A 268 5.99 0.18 -11.48
C SER A 268 5.02 0.79 -10.48
N PHE A 269 3.73 0.53 -10.65
CA PHE A 269 2.65 1.20 -9.95
C PHE A 269 1.61 0.22 -9.44
N MET A 270 1.00 0.54 -8.30
CA MET A 270 -0.12 -0.19 -7.73
C MET A 270 -1.19 0.80 -7.28
N PHE A 271 -2.39 0.67 -7.82
CA PHE A 271 -3.55 1.50 -7.52
C PHE A 271 -4.39 0.88 -6.42
N VAL A 272 -5.09 1.69 -5.65
CA VAL A 272 -6.06 1.25 -4.65
C VAL A 272 -7.15 2.28 -4.49
N TRP A 273 -8.39 1.84 -4.31
CA TRP A 273 -9.44 2.68 -3.75
C TRP A 273 -9.50 2.42 -2.24
N PRO A 274 -9.13 3.37 -1.38
CA PRO A 274 -9.08 3.16 0.07
C PRO A 274 -10.48 3.15 0.72
N GLY A 275 -11.31 2.17 0.37
CA GLY A 275 -12.66 1.98 0.92
C GLY A 275 -12.67 1.18 2.23
N VAL A 276 -13.79 1.26 2.95
CA VAL A 276 -14.07 0.41 4.11
C VAL A 276 -14.67 -0.91 3.63
N LEU A 277 -14.11 -2.03 4.10
CA LEU A 277 -14.69 -3.34 3.80
C LEU A 277 -16.05 -3.47 4.47
N THR A 278 -17.04 -4.02 3.76
CA THR A 278 -18.42 -4.13 4.26
C THR A 278 -18.50 -4.87 5.60
N HIS A 279 -17.68 -5.90 5.80
CA HIS A 279 -17.65 -6.68 7.03
C HIS A 279 -17.01 -5.94 8.23
N GLU A 280 -16.34 -4.80 7.99
CA GLU A 280 -15.82 -3.93 9.05
C GLU A 280 -16.88 -2.97 9.59
N LEU A 281 -17.99 -2.81 8.86
CA LEU A 281 -19.10 -1.97 9.29
C LEU A 281 -20.02 -2.77 10.22
N PRO A 282 -20.62 -2.13 11.25
CA PRO A 282 -21.65 -2.77 12.03
C PRO A 282 -22.81 -3.18 11.11
N PRO A 283 -23.47 -4.33 11.39
CA PRO A 283 -24.66 -4.70 10.64
C PRO A 283 -25.71 -3.59 10.77
N PRO A 284 -26.40 -3.23 9.69
CA PRO A 284 -27.33 -2.11 9.70
C PRO A 284 -28.48 -2.38 10.67
N VAL A 285 -28.75 -1.43 11.56
CA VAL A 285 -29.75 -1.59 12.64
C VAL A 285 -31.17 -1.79 12.09
N ASN A 286 -31.46 -1.20 10.93
CA ASN A 286 -32.78 -1.21 10.30
C ASN A 286 -32.90 -2.23 9.16
N GLY A 287 -31.94 -3.18 9.06
CA GLY A 287 -31.90 -4.19 8.01
C GLY A 287 -30.99 -3.84 6.82
N PRO A 288 -30.67 -4.82 5.96
CA PRO A 288 -29.61 -4.73 4.96
C PRO A 288 -29.83 -3.68 3.86
N PHE A 289 -31.09 -3.27 3.64
CA PHE A 289 -31.47 -2.30 2.60
C PHE A 289 -31.82 -0.92 3.16
N ALA A 290 -31.83 -0.76 4.48
CA ALA A 290 -32.14 0.52 5.08
C ALA A 290 -30.97 1.51 4.87
N PRO A 291 -31.26 2.81 4.66
CA PRO A 291 -30.22 3.81 4.60
C PRO A 291 -29.43 3.85 5.92
N MET A 292 -28.11 4.04 5.82
CA MET A 292 -27.26 4.17 6.99
C MET A 292 -27.74 5.33 7.88
N THR A 293 -27.85 5.04 9.18
CA THR A 293 -28.09 6.04 10.21
C THR A 293 -26.93 7.04 10.28
N PRO A 294 -27.15 8.26 10.81
CA PRO A 294 -26.07 9.23 11.01
C PRO A 294 -24.89 8.68 11.85
N SER A 295 -25.16 7.77 12.78
CA SER A 295 -24.12 7.13 13.60
C SER A 295 -23.29 6.12 12.81
N GLU A 296 -23.93 5.31 11.95
CA GLU A 296 -23.23 4.38 11.04
C GLU A 296 -22.38 5.15 10.02
N LEU A 297 -22.89 6.26 9.48
CA LEU A 297 -22.12 7.15 8.59
C LEU A 297 -20.88 7.71 9.28
N ARG A 298 -21.01 8.25 10.51
CA ARG A 298 -19.84 8.74 11.27
C ARG A 298 -18.82 7.63 11.52
N PHE A 299 -19.27 6.44 11.89
CA PHE A 299 -18.38 5.29 12.09
C PHE A 299 -17.65 4.91 10.79
N ARG A 300 -18.37 4.85 9.68
CA ARG A 300 -17.78 4.60 8.36
C ARG A 300 -16.72 5.65 8.02
N ASP A 301 -17.04 6.93 8.19
CA ASP A 301 -16.12 8.03 7.91
C ASP A 301 -14.86 7.98 8.79
N GLU A 302 -15.00 7.63 10.08
CA GLU A 302 -13.87 7.44 10.99
C GLU A 302 -12.96 6.27 10.56
N VAL A 303 -13.55 5.15 10.15
CA VAL A 303 -12.80 3.98 9.66
C VAL A 303 -12.12 4.31 8.33
N GLU A 304 -12.82 4.97 7.40
CA GLU A 304 -12.27 5.41 6.12
C GLU A 304 -11.06 6.34 6.32
N LEU A 305 -11.17 7.33 7.20
CA LEU A 305 -10.06 8.24 7.53
C LEU A 305 -8.85 7.49 8.07
N ARG A 306 -9.05 6.43 8.88
CA ARG A 306 -7.96 5.57 9.36
C ARG A 306 -7.30 4.79 8.22
N ILE A 307 -8.08 4.27 7.28
CA ILE A 307 -7.59 3.54 6.10
C ILE A 307 -6.80 4.49 5.18
N ILE A 308 -7.32 5.69 4.92
CA ILE A 308 -6.61 6.73 4.16
C ILE A 308 -5.27 7.08 4.82
N LYS A 309 -5.26 7.30 6.14
CA LYS A 309 -4.02 7.57 6.91
C LYS A 309 -3.03 6.41 6.79
N PHE A 310 -3.51 5.17 6.82
CA PHE A 310 -2.67 3.99 6.63
C PHE A 310 -2.00 3.99 5.25
N TYR A 311 -2.77 4.09 4.15
CA TYR A 311 -2.20 4.06 2.80
C TYR A 311 -1.22 5.22 2.56
N ARG A 312 -1.53 6.42 3.08
CA ARG A 312 -0.60 7.57 3.04
C ARG A 312 0.69 7.29 3.80
N ARG A 313 0.62 6.66 4.98
CA ARG A 313 1.80 6.29 5.76
C ARG A 313 2.68 5.27 5.04
N VAL A 314 2.09 4.30 4.33
CA VAL A 314 2.83 3.33 3.50
C VAL A 314 3.51 4.01 2.29
N GLY A 315 2.97 5.15 1.88
CA GLY A 315 3.53 5.99 0.82
C GLY A 315 2.74 5.94 -0.49
N PHE A 316 1.47 5.52 -0.43
CA PHE A 316 0.53 5.83 -1.51
C PHE A 316 0.22 7.32 -1.51
N ARG A 317 0.07 7.91 -2.69
CA ARG A 317 -0.44 9.27 -2.86
C ARG A 317 -1.64 9.28 -3.77
N ARG A 318 -2.50 10.27 -3.60
CA ARG A 318 -3.71 10.41 -4.41
C ARG A 318 -3.36 10.66 -5.88
N VAL A 319 -4.13 10.08 -6.79
CA VAL A 319 -3.98 10.28 -8.23
C VAL A 319 -4.80 11.49 -8.66
N GLY A 320 -4.13 12.61 -8.95
CA GLY A 320 -4.80 13.89 -9.17
C GLY A 320 -5.59 14.33 -7.93
N ASN A 321 -6.87 14.65 -8.13
CA ASN A 321 -7.83 14.91 -7.04
C ASN A 321 -8.88 13.80 -6.88
N THR A 322 -8.65 12.62 -7.44
CA THR A 322 -9.62 11.50 -7.46
C THR A 322 -9.70 10.75 -6.14
N ALA A 323 -10.63 9.80 -6.00
CA ALA A 323 -10.70 8.92 -4.82
C ALA A 323 -9.55 7.90 -4.76
N LEU A 324 -8.89 7.63 -5.88
CA LEU A 324 -7.87 6.60 -6.02
C LEU A 324 -6.49 7.06 -5.55
N PHE A 325 -5.76 6.08 -5.02
CA PHE A 325 -4.40 6.20 -4.55
C PHE A 325 -3.49 5.35 -5.41
N CYS A 326 -2.24 5.75 -5.56
CA CYS A 326 -1.22 5.00 -6.26
C CYS A 326 0.07 4.92 -5.44
N PHE A 327 0.67 3.74 -5.40
CA PHE A 327 1.99 3.48 -4.86
C PHE A 327 2.99 3.31 -5.99
N ALA A 328 4.01 4.16 -6.01
CA ALA A 328 5.14 4.01 -6.92
C ALA A 328 6.20 3.10 -6.29
N LYS A 329 6.57 2.03 -7.02
CA LYS A 329 7.67 1.13 -6.64
C LYS A 329 9.01 1.86 -6.60
N ASN A 330 9.22 2.80 -7.54
CA ASN A 330 10.45 3.58 -7.59
C ASN A 330 10.51 4.56 -6.39
N PRO A 331 11.52 4.43 -5.51
CA PRO A 331 11.65 5.28 -4.33
C PRO A 331 11.94 6.75 -4.66
N ALA A 332 12.52 7.03 -5.83
CA ALA A 332 12.83 8.37 -6.31
C ALA A 332 11.65 9.03 -7.05
N HIS A 333 10.53 8.33 -7.22
CA HIS A 333 9.35 8.89 -7.87
C HIS A 333 8.83 10.12 -7.10
N PRO A 334 8.43 11.23 -7.75
CA PRO A 334 8.05 12.48 -7.08
C PRO A 334 6.96 12.31 -6.01
N SER A 335 6.01 11.38 -6.21
CA SER A 335 4.99 11.07 -5.20
C SER A 335 5.57 10.61 -3.85
N ARG A 336 6.75 9.98 -3.83
CA ARG A 336 7.42 9.51 -2.61
C ARG A 336 7.97 10.65 -1.76
N ALA A 337 8.23 11.82 -2.35
CA ALA A 337 8.72 13.00 -1.65
C ALA A 337 7.60 13.79 -0.96
N ILE A 338 6.33 13.54 -1.31
CA ILE A 338 5.18 14.24 -0.72
C ILE A 338 4.94 13.68 0.69
N PRO A 339 4.93 14.51 1.76
CA PRO A 339 4.56 14.04 3.10
C PRO A 339 3.11 13.52 3.17
N ALA A 340 2.83 12.58 4.08
CA ALA A 340 1.52 11.94 4.19
C ALA A 340 0.38 12.92 4.51
N ASP A 341 0.67 13.95 5.31
CA ASP A 341 -0.23 15.04 5.70
C ASP A 341 -0.37 16.13 4.63
N GLN A 342 0.54 16.16 3.64
CA GLN A 342 0.54 17.13 2.54
C GLN A 342 0.02 16.55 1.22
N ASP A 343 -0.51 15.33 1.22
CA ASP A 343 -1.10 14.68 0.05
C ASP A 343 -2.30 15.48 -0.52
N ALA A 344 -2.65 15.27 -1.80
CA ALA A 344 -3.73 16.02 -2.43
C ALA A 344 -5.09 15.76 -1.72
N ALA A 345 -5.90 16.81 -1.63
CA ALA A 345 -7.28 16.69 -1.20
C ALA A 345 -8.12 15.99 -2.29
N TYR A 346 -9.12 15.22 -1.84
CA TYR A 346 -10.15 14.69 -2.73
C TYR A 346 -11.06 15.84 -3.18
N VAL A 347 -11.35 15.91 -4.47
CA VAL A 347 -12.34 16.85 -5.02
C VAL A 347 -13.40 16.02 -5.73
N LEU A 348 -14.63 16.10 -5.22
CA LEU A 348 -15.78 15.50 -5.88
C LEU A 348 -16.01 16.24 -7.20
N THR A 349 -15.85 15.54 -8.32
CA THR A 349 -16.09 16.13 -9.64
C THR A 349 -17.60 16.19 -9.90
N PRO A 350 -18.08 17.14 -10.72
CA PRO A 350 -19.50 17.20 -11.10
C PRO A 350 -19.98 15.89 -11.73
N GLU A 351 -19.13 15.19 -12.47
CA GLU A 351 -19.46 13.90 -13.06
C GLU A 351 -19.71 12.83 -11.98
N SER A 352 -18.88 12.76 -10.94
CA SER A 352 -19.13 11.83 -9.84
C SER A 352 -20.30 12.26 -8.94
N ARG A 353 -20.75 13.52 -9.01
CA ARG A 353 -22.00 13.93 -8.36
C ARG A 353 -23.22 13.32 -9.02
N LEU A 354 -23.21 13.10 -10.33
CA LEU A 354 -24.34 12.50 -11.03
C LEU A 354 -24.51 11.03 -10.61
N ASP A 355 -23.43 10.27 -10.56
CA ASP A 355 -23.45 8.88 -10.07
C ASP A 355 -23.96 8.79 -8.62
N ASN A 356 -23.51 9.70 -7.75
CA ASN A 356 -23.99 9.77 -6.35
C ASN A 356 -25.46 10.22 -6.23
N LEU A 357 -25.96 11.01 -7.18
CA LEU A 357 -27.35 11.46 -7.22
C LEU A 357 -28.26 10.37 -7.79
N GLU A 358 -27.81 9.62 -8.79
CA GLU A 358 -28.51 8.44 -9.30
C GLU A 358 -28.56 7.33 -8.25
N GLU A 359 -27.46 7.01 -7.56
CA GLU A 359 -27.47 6.01 -6.46
C GLU A 359 -28.40 6.47 -5.31
N ARG A 360 -28.47 7.77 -5.02
CA ARG A 360 -29.47 8.33 -4.10
C ARG A 360 -30.90 8.25 -4.63
N ALA A 361 -31.12 8.58 -5.90
CA ALA A 361 -32.44 8.58 -6.51
C ALA A 361 -32.98 7.16 -6.65
N GLU A 362 -32.16 6.17 -7.00
CA GLU A 362 -32.51 4.75 -7.01
C GLU A 362 -32.84 4.28 -5.59
N ALA A 363 -32.01 4.60 -4.59
CA ALA A 363 -32.29 4.26 -3.20
C ALA A 363 -33.63 4.88 -2.71
N GLU A 364 -33.93 6.12 -3.10
CA GLU A 364 -35.22 6.77 -2.79
C GLU A 364 -36.40 6.15 -3.55
N MET A 365 -36.20 5.75 -4.81
CA MET A 365 -37.23 5.14 -5.66
C MET A 365 -37.60 3.74 -5.16
N TYR A 366 -36.60 2.90 -4.85
CA TYR A 366 -36.82 1.53 -4.35
C TYR A 366 -37.16 1.49 -2.85
N GLY A 367 -36.74 2.49 -2.06
CA GLY A 367 -37.10 2.61 -0.65
C GLY A 367 -38.55 3.04 -0.37
N ARG A 368 -39.30 3.53 -1.37
CA ARG A 368 -40.71 3.92 -1.24
C ARG A 368 -41.72 2.85 -1.65
N ALA A 369 -41.29 1.69 -2.15
CA ALA A 369 -42.19 0.70 -2.73
C ALA A 369 -42.81 -0.31 -1.73
N VAL A 370 -42.70 -0.08 -0.42
CA VAL A 370 -43.32 -0.97 0.59
C VAL A 370 -44.10 -0.13 1.61
N TYR A 371 -45.30 0.30 1.23
CA TYR A 371 -46.41 0.56 2.15
C TYR A 371 -47.75 0.28 1.46
#